data_AF-X1CST8-F1
#
_entry.id   AF-X1CST8-F1
#
_cell.length_a   1.000
_cell.length_b   1.000
_cell.length_c   1.000
_cell.angle_alpha   90.00
_cell.angle_beta   90.00
_cell.angle_gamma   90.00
#
_symmetry.space_group_name_H-M   'P 1'
#
loop_
_entity.id
_entity.type
_entity.pdbx_description
1 polymer ?
#
loop_
_entity_poly.entity_id
_entity_poly.type
_entity_poly.pdbx_seq_one_letter_code
_entity_poly.pdbx_strand_id
1 'polypeptide(L)'
;MKQLTHRRISDYINELALSGLIDTVTKSMGHYGRTKIIKLDIDFNLIERVLSQIKIVKEYRLLDYKPIILQSDKVKIKNMVFKKLI
;
A
#
# COMPACT_ATOMS: atom_id res chain seq x y z
N MET A 1 7.16 7.38 16.46
CA MET A 1 7.58 6.60 15.28
C MET A 1 8.28 7.52 14.29
N LYS A 2 9.48 7.16 13.81
CA LYS A 2 10.19 7.95 12.79
C LYS A 2 9.56 7.70 11.43
N GLN A 3 9.15 8.75 10.73
CA GLN A 3 8.59 8.62 9.38
C GLN A 3 9.70 8.30 8.38
N LEU A 4 9.40 7.38 7.46
CA LEU A 4 10.30 7.02 6.37
C LEU A 4 10.19 8.04 5.23
N THR A 5 11.29 8.28 4.52
CA THR A 5 11.26 9.09 3.31
C THR A 5 10.59 8.31 2.18
N HIS A 6 10.01 9.03 1.21
CA HIS A 6 9.45 8.39 0.00
C HIS A 6 10.50 7.56 -0.75
N ARG A 7 11.77 8.01 -0.75
CA ARG A 7 12.89 7.26 -1.34
C ARG A 7 13.05 5.89 -0.68
N ARG A 8 13.01 5.84 0.65
CA ARG A 8 13.19 4.60 1.41
C ARG A 8 11.99 3.66 1.27
N ILE A 9 10.77 4.21 1.20
CA ILE A 9 9.57 3.41 0.90
C ILE A 9 9.69 2.77 -0.49
N SER A 10 10.19 3.50 -1.48
CA SER A 10 10.43 2.97 -2.83
C SER A 10 11.45 1.82 -2.83
N ASP A 11 12.51 1.93 -2.01
CA ASP A 11 13.49 0.84 -1.85
C ASP A 11 12.82 -0.43 -1.27
N TYR A 12 12.01 -0.30 -0.21
CA TYR A 12 11.29 -1.44 0.35
C TYR A 12 10.31 -2.08 -0.64
N ILE A 13 9.64 -1.29 -1.49
CA ILE A 13 8.79 -1.82 -2.55
C ILE A 13 9.62 -2.67 -3.53
N ASN A 14 10.82 -2.22 -3.91
CA ASN A 14 11.67 -3.00 -4.80
C ASN A 14 12.20 -4.27 -4.11
N GLU A 15 12.58 -4.21 -2.84
CA GLU A 15 13.03 -5.37 -2.06
C GLU A 15 11.92 -6.43 -1.95
N LEU A 16 10.67 -6.01 -1.70
CA LEU A 16 9.51 -6.92 -1.67
C LEU A 16 9.18 -7.51 -3.04
N ALA A 17 9.44 -6.77 -4.13
CA ALA A 17 9.24 -7.27 -5.47
C ALA A 17 10.28 -8.34 -5.83
N LEU A 18 11.55 -8.12 -5.44
CA LEU A 18 12.63 -9.08 -5.66
C LEU A 18 12.44 -10.38 -4.87
N SER A 19 11.78 -10.32 -3.71
CA SER A 19 11.45 -11.52 -2.94
C SER A 19 10.22 -12.28 -3.45
N GLY A 20 9.52 -11.77 -4.47
CA GLY A 20 8.32 -12.39 -5.03
C GLY A 20 7.09 -12.27 -4.14
N LEU A 21 7.07 -11.33 -3.18
CA LEU A 21 5.89 -11.10 -2.33
C LEU A 21 4.86 -10.21 -3.05
N ILE A 22 5.34 -9.30 -3.89
CA ILE A 22 4.53 -8.38 -4.69
C ILE A 22 5.04 -8.32 -6.12
N ASP A 23 4.15 -8.05 -7.07
CA ASP A 23 4.52 -7.65 -8.42
C ASP A 23 4.48 -6.12 -8.53
N THR A 24 5.44 -5.53 -9.26
CA THR A 24 5.50 -4.08 -9.45
C THR A 24 5.82 -3.71 -10.89
N VAL A 25 4.94 -2.91 -11.50
CA VAL A 25 5.11 -2.40 -12.86
C VAL A 25 5.14 -0.89 -12.85
N THR A 26 6.20 -0.29 -13.40
CA THR A 26 6.27 1.17 -13.55
C THR A 26 5.47 1.61 -14.76
N LYS A 27 4.39 2.37 -14.53
CA LYS A 27 3.49 2.86 -15.58
C LYS A 27 3.63 4.39 -15.72
N SER A 28 3.74 4.85 -16.96
CA SER A 28 3.61 6.27 -17.29
C SER A 28 2.15 6.69 -17.26
N MET A 29 1.87 7.82 -16.62
CA MET A 29 0.58 8.49 -16.58
C MET A 29 0.60 9.79 -17.42
N GLY A 30 1.56 9.92 -18.35
CA GLY A 30 1.73 11.11 -19.18
C GLY A 30 2.15 12.33 -18.36
N HIS A 31 1.43 13.45 -18.51
CA HIS A 31 1.68 14.68 -17.74
C HIS A 31 1.59 14.48 -16.22
N TYR A 32 0.88 13.45 -15.75
CA TYR A 32 0.75 13.13 -14.33
C TYR A 32 1.97 12.37 -13.76
N GLY A 33 3.01 12.14 -14.56
CA GLY A 33 4.26 11.51 -14.15
C GLY A 33 4.25 9.99 -14.30
N ARG A 34 5.04 9.30 -13.47
CA ARG A 34 5.19 7.84 -13.49
C ARG A 34 4.93 7.29 -12.10
N THR A 35 4.26 6.15 -12.03
CA THR A 35 3.97 5.47 -10.75
C THR A 35 4.21 3.97 -10.86
N LYS A 36 4.44 3.32 -9.73
CA LYS A 36 4.48 1.85 -9.63
C LYS A 36 3.06 1.36 -9.36
N ILE A 37 2.54 0.50 -10.24
CA ILE A 37 1.36 -0.31 -9.97
C ILE A 37 1.84 -1.53 -9.19
N ILE A 38 1.34 -1.70 -7.97
CA ILE A 38 1.75 -2.76 -7.05
C ILE A 38 0.60 -3.75 -6.93
N LYS A 39 0.89 -5.03 -7.08
CA LYS A 39 -0.06 -6.13 -6.89
C LYS A 39 0.51 -7.14 -5.92
N LEU A 40 -0.38 -7.80 -5.19
CA LEU A 40 0.02 -8.94 -4.37
C LEU A 40 0.29 -10.14 -5.27
N ASP A 41 1.44 -10.77 -5.12
CA ASP A 41 1.83 -11.93 -5.93
C ASP A 41 1.65 -13.26 -5.18
N ILE A 42 1.47 -13.19 -3.86
CA ILE A 42 1.22 -14.33 -2.99
C ILE A 42 -0.23 -14.40 -2.50
N ASP A 43 -0.65 -15.56 -2.02
CA ASP A 43 -1.99 -15.77 -1.48
C ASP A 43 -2.27 -14.83 -0.29
N PHE A 44 -3.37 -14.10 -0.38
CA PHE A 44 -3.85 -13.21 0.67
C PHE A 44 -4.05 -13.94 2.01
N ASN A 45 -4.60 -15.15 2.00
CA ASN A 45 -4.85 -15.93 3.22
C ASN A 45 -3.54 -16.29 3.94
N LEU A 46 -2.48 -16.56 3.17
CA LEU A 46 -1.15 -16.83 3.72
C LEU A 46 -0.59 -15.59 4.42
N ILE A 47 -0.69 -14.42 3.77
CA ILE A 47 -0.25 -13.15 4.35
C ILE A 47 -1.01 -12.86 5.64
N GLU A 48 -2.33 -12.94 5.60
CA GLU A 48 -3.16 -12.64 6.76
C GLU A 48 -2.78 -13.53 7.94
N ARG A 49 -2.64 -14.85 7.69
CA ARG A 49 -2.21 -15.80 8.72
C ARG A 49 -0.84 -15.46 9.29
N VAL A 50 0.16 -15.18 8.46
CA VAL A 50 1.53 -14.88 8.93
C VAL A 50 1.58 -13.54 9.66
N LEU A 51 1.04 -12.48 9.06
CA LEU A 51 1.05 -11.14 9.64
C LEU A 51 0.24 -11.08 10.94
N SER A 52 -0.87 -11.82 11.02
CA SER A 52 -1.66 -11.89 12.24
C SER A 52 -0.84 -12.44 13.39
N GLN A 53 0.16 -13.29 13.19
CA GLN A 53 0.99 -13.84 14.29
C GLN A 53 1.99 -12.82 14.85
N ILE A 54 2.27 -11.72 14.14
CA ILE A 54 3.25 -10.73 14.53
C ILE A 54 2.64 -9.76 15.57
N LYS A 55 3.24 -9.69 16.76
CA LYS A 55 2.75 -8.86 17.88
C LYS A 55 2.44 -7.42 17.48
N ILE A 56 3.37 -6.76 16.78
CA ILE A 56 3.22 -5.34 16.40
C ILE A 56 2.04 -5.13 15.44
N VAL A 57 1.79 -6.08 14.54
CA VAL A 57 0.66 -6.02 13.59
C VAL A 57 -0.67 -6.11 14.34
N LYS A 58 -0.76 -7.02 15.33
CA LYS A 58 -1.94 -7.15 16.20
C LYS A 58 -2.16 -5.88 17.04
N GLU A 59 -1.11 -5.40 17.70
CA GLU A 59 -1.16 -4.27 18.62
C GLU A 59 -1.66 -3.00 17.93
N TYR A 60 -1.21 -2.74 16.71
CA TYR A 60 -1.65 -1.59 15.91
C TYR A 60 -2.84 -1.88 14.98
N ARG A 61 -3.46 -3.06 15.06
CA ARG A 61 -4.59 -3.49 14.21
C ARG A 61 -4.38 -3.20 12.72
N LEU A 62 -3.16 -3.46 12.22
CA LEU A 62 -2.79 -3.06 10.86
C LEU A 62 -3.55 -3.83 9.77
N LEU A 63 -4.02 -5.05 10.06
CA LEU A 63 -4.82 -5.86 9.13
C LEU A 63 -6.24 -5.29 8.94
N ASP A 64 -6.80 -4.66 9.98
CA ASP A 64 -8.14 -4.05 9.95
C ASP A 64 -8.11 -2.61 9.38
N TYR A 65 -6.92 -2.07 9.11
CA TYR A 65 -6.78 -0.67 8.74
C TYR A 65 -7.27 -0.43 7.31
N LYS A 66 -8.42 0.24 7.19
CA LYS A 66 -8.93 0.75 5.92
C LYS A 66 -8.57 2.23 5.78
N PRO A 67 -7.75 2.65 4.78
CA PRO A 67 -7.47 4.07 4.55
C PRO A 67 -8.75 4.86 4.33
N ILE A 68 -8.85 6.07 4.92
CA ILE A 68 -10.05 6.93 4.81
C ILE A 68 -10.47 7.12 3.35
N ILE A 69 -9.50 7.28 2.44
CA ILE A 69 -9.72 7.46 1.00
C ILE A 69 -10.47 6.29 0.33
N LEU A 70 -10.46 5.11 0.93
CA LEU A 70 -11.13 3.90 0.45
C LEU A 70 -12.44 3.60 1.19
N GLN A 71 -12.80 4.39 2.20
CA GLN A 71 -13.99 4.14 3.05
C GLN A 71 -15.28 4.71 2.46
N SER A 72 -15.24 5.81 1.69
CA SER A 72 -16.42 6.44 1.08
C SER A 72 -16.21 6.78 -0.40
N ASP A 73 -17.30 6.94 -1.15
CA ASP A 73 -17.25 7.24 -2.60
C ASP A 73 -16.58 8.57 -2.93
N LYS A 74 -16.61 9.49 -1.97
CA LYS A 74 -15.91 10.77 -2.00
C LYS A 74 -15.26 11.01 -0.63
N VAL A 75 -13.99 11.36 -0.62
CA VAL A 75 -13.24 11.64 0.61
C VAL A 75 -12.53 12.98 0.46
N LYS A 76 -12.67 13.87 1.46
CA LYS A 76 -12.01 15.18 1.47
C LYS A 76 -10.76 15.12 2.34
N ILE A 77 -9.59 15.36 1.77
CA ILE A 77 -8.30 15.42 2.49
C ILE A 77 -7.61 16.73 2.11
N LYS A 78 -7.22 17.56 3.09
CA LYS A 78 -6.52 18.83 2.86
C LYS A 78 -7.16 19.71 1.74
N ASN A 79 -8.49 19.85 1.79
CA ASN A 79 -9.32 20.55 0.79
C ASN A 79 -9.42 19.93 -0.62
N MET A 80 -8.79 18.78 -0.87
CA MET A 80 -8.93 18.03 -2.11
C MET A 80 -10.00 16.94 -1.96
N VAL A 81 -10.85 16.77 -2.98
CA VAL A 81 -11.88 15.70 -3.01
C VAL A 81 -11.39 14.58 -3.89
N PHE A 82 -11.25 13.40 -3.30
CA PHE A 82 -10.85 12.18 -3.99
C PHE A 82 -12.08 11.32 -4.21
N LYS A 83 -12.31 10.88 -5.45
CA LYS A 83 -13.32 9.87 -5.78
C LYS A 83 -12.69 8.48 -5.65
N LYS A 84 -13.49 7.51 -5.22
CA LYS A 84 -13.11 6.09 -5.26
C LYS A 84 -12.72 5.73 -6.70
N LEU A 85 -11.51 5.20 -6.88
CA LEU A 85 -11.11 4.60 -8.16
C LEU A 85 -11.87 3.27 -8.27
N ILE A 86 -12.71 3.18 -9.30
CA ILE A 86 -13.56 2.02 -9.62
C ILE A 86 -12.70 0.80 -9.91
#